data_AF-A0AAW2R6B0-F1
#
_entry.id   AF-A0AAW2R6B0-F1
#
_cell.length_a   1.000
_cell.length_b   1.000
_cell.length_c   1.000
_cell.angle_alpha   90.00
_cell.angle_beta   90.00
_cell.angle_gamma   90.00
#
_symmetry.space_group_name_H-M   'P 1'
#
loop_
_entity.id
_entity.type
_entity.pdbx_description
1 polymer ?
#
loop_
_entity_poly.entity_id
_entity_poly.type
_entity_poly.pdbx_seq_one_letter_code
_entity_poly.pdbx_strand_id
1 'polypeptide(L)'
;MCLISDRHGGLIKAVREGPDFVSPHGVHRYCLRHVCSNFNSTIKNVVLKDLCWQAGSEYQLRKFNRIMDEIKKQDVKAFAYLDAINKEKWTASHDGGWRCGILTTNMSECINGVLKGARRLPVSALVEITLERTVHYFHAGD
;
A
#
# COMPACT_ATOMS: atom_id res chain seq x y z
N MET A 1 -10.30 -11.38 -5.87
CA MET A 1 -10.32 -10.01 -5.33
C MET A 1 -8.95 -9.66 -4.75
N CYS A 2 -8.49 -8.40 -4.82
CA CYS A 2 -7.21 -7.95 -4.25
C CYS A 2 -7.43 -6.83 -3.23
N LEU A 3 -7.04 -7.07 -1.98
CA LEU A 3 -7.02 -6.07 -0.92
C LEU A 3 -5.62 -5.46 -0.84
N ILE A 4 -5.52 -4.14 -0.99
CA ILE A 4 -4.28 -3.39 -0.82
C ILE A 4 -4.42 -2.55 0.45
N SER A 5 -3.48 -2.68 1.38
CA SER A 5 -3.54 -1.93 2.65
C SER A 5 -2.16 -1.70 3.26
N ASP A 6 -2.14 -0.97 4.38
CA ASP A 6 -0.94 -0.82 5.22
C ASP A 6 -0.50 -2.16 5.84
N ARG A 7 0.78 -2.24 6.24
CA ARG A 7 1.42 -3.37 6.93
C ARG A 7 1.20 -3.32 8.46
N HIS A 8 0.10 -2.73 8.92
CA HIS A 8 -0.20 -2.67 10.36
C HIS A 8 -0.58 -4.05 10.91
N GLY A 9 -0.03 -4.43 12.07
CA GLY A 9 -0.14 -5.78 12.63
C GLY A 9 -1.58 -6.25 12.86
N GLY A 10 -2.44 -5.37 13.37
CA GLY A 10 -3.86 -5.68 13.58
C GLY A 10 -4.61 -6.02 12.29
N LEU A 11 -4.27 -5.34 11.19
CA LEU A 11 -4.90 -5.58 9.89
C LEU A 11 -4.40 -6.90 9.27
N ILE A 12 -3.10 -7.18 9.35
CA ILE A 12 -2.54 -8.45 8.86
C ILE A 12 -3.19 -9.64 9.57
N LYS A 13 -3.44 -9.52 10.88
CA LYS A 13 -4.12 -10.54 11.67
C LYS A 13 -5.57 -10.74 11.18
N ALA A 14 -6.34 -9.66 11.08
CA ALA A 14 -7.73 -9.72 10.61
C ALA A 14 -7.86 -10.32 9.20
N VAL A 15 -6.96 -9.95 8.28
CA VAL A 15 -6.93 -10.49 6.91
C VAL A 15 -6.60 -11.97 6.87
N ARG A 16 -5.77 -12.48 7.79
CA ARG A 16 -5.46 -13.92 7.89
C ARG A 16 -6.61 -14.72 8.47
N GLU A 17 -7.39 -14.13 9.36
CA GLU A 17 -8.53 -14.77 10.02
C GLU A 17 -9.79 -14.75 9.12
N GLY A 18 -9.87 -13.83 8.16
CA GLY A 18 -10.95 -13.73 7.18
C GLY A 18 -10.70 -14.56 5.91
N PRO A 19 -11.68 -15.34 5.40
CA PRO A 19 -11.48 -16.23 4.25
C PRO A 19 -11.36 -15.50 2.90
N ASP A 20 -11.87 -14.27 2.78
CA ASP A 20 -12.08 -13.61 1.48
C ASP A 20 -10.82 -13.04 0.81
N PHE A 21 -9.72 -12.92 1.56
CA PHE A 21 -8.49 -12.26 1.10
C PHE A 21 -7.26 -13.18 1.13
N VAL A 22 -7.51 -14.48 1.26
CA VAL A 22 -6.50 -15.53 1.22
C VAL A 22 -6.78 -16.42 0.00
N SER A 23 -5.71 -16.93 -0.61
CA SER A 23 -5.81 -17.82 -1.76
C SER A 23 -6.66 -19.05 -1.41
N PRO A 24 -7.59 -19.49 -2.28
CA PRO A 24 -7.81 -19.04 -3.67
C PRO A 24 -8.83 -17.90 -3.86
N HIS A 25 -9.50 -17.45 -2.81
CA HIS A 25 -10.66 -16.54 -2.91
C HIS A 25 -10.25 -15.07 -3.12
N GLY A 26 -9.06 -14.71 -2.64
CA GLY A 26 -8.49 -13.41 -2.90
C GLY A 26 -7.03 -13.33 -2.50
N VAL A 27 -6.45 -12.16 -2.67
CA VAL A 27 -5.10 -11.88 -2.22
C VAL A 27 -5.06 -10.60 -1.42
N HIS A 28 -4.13 -10.57 -0.48
CA HIS A 28 -3.76 -9.36 0.23
C HIS A 28 -2.38 -8.89 -0.21
N ARG A 29 -2.24 -7.59 -0.44
CA ARG A 29 -1.03 -6.90 -0.89
C ARG A 29 -0.79 -5.67 -0.02
N TYR A 30 0.47 -5.31 0.14
CA TYR A 30 0.87 -4.09 0.82
C TYR A 30 0.87 -2.92 -0.16
N CYS A 31 0.33 -1.79 0.31
CA CYS A 31 0.46 -0.51 -0.34
C CYS A 31 1.95 -0.15 -0.45
N LEU A 32 2.41 0.10 -1.68
CA LEU A 32 3.82 0.38 -1.95
C LEU A 32 4.28 1.66 -1.26
N ARG A 33 3.43 2.69 -1.20
CA ARG A 33 3.71 3.94 -0.48
C ARG A 33 4.05 3.68 0.99
N HIS A 34 3.29 2.80 1.65
CA HIS A 34 3.55 2.41 3.03
C HIS A 34 4.81 1.55 3.18
N VAL A 35 5.08 0.64 2.23
CA VAL A 35 6.33 -0.13 2.21
C VAL A 35 7.53 0.81 2.13
N CYS A 36 7.55 1.78 1.21
CA CYS A 36 8.62 2.76 1.09
C CYS A 36 8.74 3.66 2.33
N SER A 37 7.61 4.05 2.94
CA SER A 37 7.61 4.84 4.17
C SER A 37 8.23 4.08 5.35
N ASN A 38 7.81 2.83 5.58
CA ASN A 38 8.32 1.97 6.65
C ASN A 38 9.79 1.57 6.43
N PHE A 39 10.17 1.37 5.17
CA PHE A 39 11.56 1.18 4.78
C PHE A 39 12.40 2.42 5.16
N ASN A 40 11.95 3.62 4.79
CA ASN A 40 12.69 4.84 5.06
C ASN A 40 12.72 5.24 6.54
N SER A 41 11.72 4.86 7.35
CA SER A 41 11.80 5.08 8.81
C SER A 41 12.96 4.30 9.47
N THR A 42 13.34 3.16 8.89
CA THR A 42 14.43 2.32 9.39
C THR A 42 15.77 2.70 8.76
N ILE A 43 15.81 2.83 7.43
CA ILE A 43 17.05 3.04 6.68
C ILE A 43 17.47 4.53 6.64
N LYS A 44 16.50 5.46 6.70
CA LYS A 44 16.72 6.91 6.72
C LYS A 44 17.58 7.42 5.57
N ASN A 45 17.32 6.94 4.36
CA ASN A 45 18.04 7.32 3.14
C ASN A 45 17.06 7.51 1.98
N VAL A 46 16.98 8.75 1.48
CA VAL A 46 16.03 9.15 0.43
C VAL A 46 16.32 8.45 -0.90
N VAL A 47 17.60 8.30 -1.28
CA VAL A 47 17.99 7.62 -2.52
C VAL A 47 17.56 6.16 -2.48
N LEU A 48 17.80 5.47 -1.37
CA LEU A 48 17.38 4.08 -1.19
C LEU A 48 15.85 3.94 -1.14
N LYS A 49 15.14 4.95 -0.60
CA LYS A 49 13.67 4.99 -0.62
C LYS A 49 13.14 5.09 -2.06
N ASP A 50 13.77 5.91 -2.89
CA ASP A 50 13.38 6.06 -4.30
C ASP A 50 13.66 4.77 -5.08
N LEU A 51 14.79 4.10 -4.83
CA LEU A 51 15.07 2.77 -5.39
C LEU A 51 14.06 1.71 -4.91
N CYS A 52 13.63 1.77 -3.64
CA CYS A 52 12.57 0.91 -3.12
C CYS A 52 11.25 1.11 -3.89
N TRP A 53 10.86 2.36 -4.17
CA TRP A 53 9.69 2.66 -4.99
C TRP A 53 9.85 2.10 -6.41
N GLN A 54 11.00 2.35 -7.05
CA GLN A 54 11.28 1.83 -8.38
C GLN A 54 11.18 0.31 -8.43
N ALA A 55 11.83 -0.40 -7.49
CA ALA A 55 11.75 -1.86 -7.38
C ALA A 55 10.30 -2.35 -7.20
N GLY A 56 9.55 -1.75 -6.28
CA GLY A 56 8.18 -2.17 -6.01
C GLY A 56 7.20 -1.91 -7.16
N SER A 57 7.44 -0.85 -7.94
CA SER A 57 6.61 -0.45 -9.08
C SER A 57 6.94 -1.16 -10.40
N GLU A 58 8.06 -1.87 -10.46
CA GLU A 58 8.55 -2.48 -11.68
C GLU A 58 7.83 -3.80 -12.01
N TYR A 59 7.40 -3.94 -13.26
CA TYR A 59 6.68 -5.12 -13.76
C TYR A 59 7.64 -6.17 -14.35
N GLN A 60 8.82 -5.76 -14.81
CA GLN A 60 9.79 -6.68 -15.41
C GLN A 60 10.74 -7.25 -14.36
N LEU A 61 10.73 -8.57 -14.18
CA LEU A 61 11.61 -9.28 -13.23
C LEU A 61 13.09 -8.92 -13.41
N ARG A 62 13.55 -8.79 -14.66
CA ARG A 62 14.94 -8.40 -14.96
C ARG A 62 15.30 -7.01 -14.41
N LYS A 63 14.40 -6.03 -14.57
CA LYS A 63 14.61 -4.66 -14.08
C LYS A 63 14.50 -4.61 -12.56
N PHE A 64 13.53 -5.32 -11.98
CA PHE A 64 13.41 -5.48 -10.53
C PHE A 64 14.71 -6.01 -9.91
N ASN A 65 15.25 -7.11 -10.44
CA ASN A 65 16.49 -7.71 -9.94
C ASN A 65 17.67 -6.73 -10.04
N ARG A 66 17.78 -5.99 -11.15
CA ARG A 66 18.82 -4.96 -11.32
C ARG A 66 18.74 -3.88 -10.24
N ILE A 67 17.55 -3.41 -9.90
CA ILE A 67 17.35 -2.38 -8.87
C ILE A 67 17.66 -2.96 -7.47
N MET A 68 17.24 -4.20 -7.19
CA MET A 68 17.57 -4.86 -5.93
C MET A 68 19.08 -5.07 -5.75
N ASP A 69 19.81 -5.39 -6.82
CA ASP A 69 21.28 -5.47 -6.81
C ASP A 69 21.92 -4.11 -6.58
N GLU A 70 21.36 -3.03 -7.13
CA GLU A 70 21.81 -1.66 -6.89
C GLU A 70 21.62 -1.26 -5.41
N ILE A 71 20.45 -1.55 -4.83
CA ILE A 71 20.19 -1.35 -3.40
C ILE A 71 21.22 -2.13 -2.57
N LYS A 72 21.50 -3.39 -2.92
CA LYS A 72 22.48 -4.23 -2.21
C LYS A 72 23.90 -3.68 -2.26
N LYS A 73 24.31 -3.11 -3.40
CA LYS A 73 25.62 -2.47 -3.56
C LYS A 73 25.76 -1.22 -2.69
N GLN A 74 24.68 -0.47 -2.52
CA GLN A 74 24.68 0.74 -1.71
C GLN A 74 24.57 0.44 -0.21
N ASP A 75 23.67 -0.49 0.18
CA ASP A 75 23.47 -0.88 1.57
C ASP A 75 22.89 -2.30 1.67
N VAL A 76 23.69 -3.22 2.22
CA VAL A 76 23.31 -4.62 2.43
C VAL A 76 22.16 -4.76 3.44
N LYS A 77 22.06 -3.87 4.44
CA LYS A 77 20.95 -3.87 5.42
C LYS A 77 19.64 -3.46 4.76
N ALA A 78 19.70 -2.48 3.86
CA ALA A 78 18.54 -2.05 3.07
C ALA A 78 18.03 -3.19 2.17
N PHE A 79 18.93 -3.88 1.48
CA PHE A 79 18.59 -5.07 0.72
C PHE A 79 17.94 -6.16 1.60
N ALA A 80 18.57 -6.50 2.72
CA ALA A 80 18.07 -7.53 3.63
C ALA A 80 16.67 -7.18 4.18
N TYR A 81 16.41 -5.90 4.48
CA TYR A 81 15.09 -5.44 4.91
C TYR A 81 14.02 -5.73 3.85
N LEU A 82 14.28 -5.38 2.58
CA LEU A 82 13.32 -5.56 1.49
C LEU A 82 13.16 -7.04 1.11
N ASP A 83 14.24 -7.81 1.12
CA ASP A 83 14.24 -9.24 0.79
C ASP A 83 13.46 -10.07 1.81
N ALA A 84 13.43 -9.63 3.08
CA ALA A 84 12.62 -10.24 4.13
C ALA A 84 11.09 -10.03 3.94
N ILE A 85 10.67 -9.10 3.09
CA ILE A 85 9.25 -8.92 2.76
C ILE A 85 8.91 -9.85 1.60
N ASN A 86 7.87 -10.70 1.77
CA ASN A 86 7.39 -11.56 0.67
C ASN A 86 7.14 -10.71 -0.60
N LYS A 87 7.87 -11.00 -1.68
CA LYS A 87 7.90 -10.20 -2.92
C LYS A 87 6.53 -10.05 -3.58
N GLU A 88 5.68 -11.08 -3.52
CA GLU A 88 4.30 -11.00 -4.02
C GLU A 88 3.49 -9.93 -3.28
N LYS A 89 3.80 -9.70 -2.00
CA LYS A 89 3.07 -8.74 -1.18
C LYS A 89 3.37 -7.30 -1.54
N TRP A 90 4.51 -6.95 -2.13
CA TRP A 90 4.91 -5.54 -2.29
C TRP A 90 5.43 -5.14 -3.68
N THR A 91 5.74 -6.09 -4.55
CA THR A 91 6.29 -5.81 -5.89
C THR A 91 5.25 -6.09 -6.97
N ALA A 92 5.24 -5.29 -8.04
CA ALA A 92 4.39 -5.53 -9.20
C ALA A 92 4.84 -6.74 -10.03
N SER A 93 6.15 -6.92 -10.19
CA SER A 93 6.76 -8.02 -10.97
C SER A 93 6.47 -9.42 -10.45
N HIS A 94 6.19 -9.58 -9.14
CA HIS A 94 5.86 -10.87 -8.52
C HIS A 94 4.38 -10.98 -8.17
N ASP A 95 3.58 -9.98 -8.51
CA ASP A 95 2.21 -9.87 -8.02
C ASP A 95 1.26 -10.88 -8.68
N GLY A 96 1.58 -11.37 -9.89
CA GLY A 96 0.69 -12.19 -10.70
C GLY A 96 -0.44 -11.40 -11.36
N GLY A 97 -0.37 -10.06 -11.35
CA GLY A 97 -1.36 -9.17 -11.96
C GLY A 97 -2.58 -8.84 -11.08
N TRP A 98 -2.64 -9.36 -9.87
CA TRP A 98 -3.76 -9.19 -8.92
C TRP A 98 -4.05 -7.73 -8.54
N ARG A 99 -3.04 -6.85 -8.56
CA ARG A 99 -3.15 -5.43 -8.27
C ARG A 99 -3.86 -4.64 -9.38
N CYS A 100 -3.96 -5.18 -10.59
CA CYS A 100 -4.54 -4.50 -11.76
C CYS A 100 -4.01 -3.06 -11.94
N GLY A 101 -2.71 -2.84 -11.72
CA GLY A 101 -2.08 -1.51 -11.82
C GLY A 101 -2.11 -0.65 -10.55
N ILE A 102 -2.88 -1.05 -9.52
CA ILE A 102 -3.01 -0.29 -8.27
C ILE A 102 -1.81 -0.58 -7.36
N LEU A 103 -0.95 0.43 -7.17
CA LEU A 103 0.24 0.32 -6.30
C LEU A 103 0.02 0.95 -4.92
N THR A 104 -0.94 1.87 -4.80
CA THR A 104 -1.15 2.67 -3.60
C THR A 104 -2.61 2.69 -3.15
N THR A 105 -2.80 3.03 -1.89
CA THR A 105 -4.11 3.23 -1.25
C THR A 105 -4.53 4.70 -1.19
N ASN A 106 -3.95 5.57 -2.03
CA ASN A 106 -4.15 7.03 -1.96
C ASN A 106 -5.64 7.43 -1.88
N MET A 107 -6.51 6.82 -2.71
CA MET A 107 -7.94 7.15 -2.72
C MET A 107 -8.61 6.81 -1.38
N SER A 108 -8.34 5.61 -0.85
CA SER A 108 -8.87 5.20 0.46
C SER A 108 -8.32 6.04 1.60
N GLU A 109 -7.09 6.54 1.50
CA GLU A 109 -6.46 7.41 2.50
C GLU A 109 -7.02 8.83 2.48
N CYS A 110 -7.28 9.40 1.29
CA CYS A 110 -7.97 10.67 1.14
C CYS A 110 -9.35 10.61 1.81
N ILE A 111 -10.13 9.57 1.52
CA ILE A 111 -11.45 9.33 2.14
C ILE A 111 -11.31 9.14 3.65
N ASN A 112 -10.33 8.36 4.11
CA ASN A 112 -10.04 8.17 5.53
C ASN A 112 -9.65 9.49 6.24
N GLY A 113 -9.00 10.40 5.53
CA GLY A 113 -8.67 11.75 6.01
C GLY A 113 -9.91 12.61 6.17
N VAL A 114 -10.77 12.63 5.14
CA VAL A 114 -12.08 13.30 5.15
C VAL A 114 -12.90 12.83 6.36
N LEU A 115 -12.96 11.52 6.59
CA LEU A 115 -13.79 10.90 7.63
C LEU A 115 -13.11 10.81 9.01
N LYS A 116 -11.91 11.37 9.19
CA LYS A 116 -11.13 11.20 10.43
C LYS A 116 -11.89 11.63 11.70
N GLY A 117 -12.68 12.69 11.63
CA GLY A 117 -13.51 13.19 12.75
C GLY A 117 -14.76 12.36 13.03
N ALA A 118 -15.20 11.54 12.07
CA ALA A 118 -16.44 10.78 12.13
C ALA A 118 -16.24 9.31 12.54
N ARG A 119 -15.01 8.84 12.70
CA ARG A 119 -14.67 7.42 12.95
C ARG A 119 -15.26 6.82 14.22
N ARG A 120 -15.71 7.64 15.17
CA ARG A 120 -16.36 7.19 16.42
C ARG A 120 -17.88 7.40 16.41
N LEU A 121 -18.43 7.84 15.29
CA LEU A 121 -19.85 8.05 15.12
C LEU A 121 -20.52 6.81 14.51
N PRO A 122 -21.84 6.67 14.66
CA PRO A 122 -22.59 5.61 13.98
C PRO A 122 -22.37 5.64 12.46
N VAL A 123 -22.57 4.50 11.80
CA VAL A 123 -22.45 4.39 10.33
C VAL A 123 -23.34 5.39 9.60
N SER A 124 -24.52 5.72 10.14
CA SER A 124 -25.40 6.75 9.59
C SER A 124 -24.73 8.12 9.52
N ALA A 125 -23.97 8.53 10.54
CA ALA A 125 -23.24 9.79 10.56
C ALA A 125 -22.08 9.81 9.54
N LEU A 126 -21.45 8.65 9.28
CA LEU A 126 -20.44 8.54 8.22
C LEU A 126 -21.07 8.73 6.83
N VAL A 127 -22.26 8.17 6.60
CA VAL A 127 -23.01 8.31 5.34
C VAL A 127 -23.45 9.77 5.15
N GLU A 128 -24.00 10.39 6.19
CA GLU A 128 -24.46 11.78 6.18
C GLU A 128 -23.32 12.76 5.88
N ILE A 129 -22.19 12.66 6.59
CA ILE A 129 -21.00 13.51 6.33
C ILE A 129 -20.46 13.31 4.91
N THR A 130 -20.52 12.08 4.39
CA THR A 130 -20.10 11.79 3.00
C THR A 130 -21.03 12.48 2.00
N LEU A 131 -22.34 12.39 2.21
CA LEU A 131 -23.35 13.02 1.37
C LEU A 131 -23.21 14.55 1.41
N GLU A 132 -23.18 15.16 2.59
CA GLU A 132 -23.04 16.60 2.77
C GLU A 132 -21.78 17.17 2.11
N ARG A 133 -20.63 16.50 2.28
CA ARG A 133 -19.38 16.95 1.65
C ARG A 133 -19.39 16.79 0.14
N THR A 134 -20.05 15.75 -0.38
CA THR A 134 -20.21 15.55 -1.83
C THR A 134 -21.08 16.67 -2.41
N VAL A 135 -22.22 16.93 -1.80
CA VAL A 135 -23.15 18.01 -2.16
C VAL A 135 -22.43 19.36 -2.11
N HIS A 136 -21.74 19.69 -1.02
CA HIS A 136 -20.95 20.93 -0.90
C HIS A 136 -19.89 21.04 -2.01
N TYR A 137 -19.15 19.98 -2.31
CA TYR A 137 -18.09 20.03 -3.33
C TYR A 137 -18.63 20.35 -4.74
N PHE A 138 -19.82 19.82 -5.09
CA PHE A 138 -20.44 20.05 -6.40
C PHE A 138 -21.29 21.33 -6.46
N HIS A 139 -21.62 21.95 -5.32
CA HIS A 139 -22.36 23.21 -5.26
C HIS A 139 -21.51 24.44 -4.89
N ALA A 140 -20.28 24.25 -4.40
CA ALA A 140 -19.34 25.34 -4.09
C ALA A 140 -18.44 25.74 -5.28
N GLY A 141 -18.74 25.24 -6.49
CA GLY A 141 -18.00 25.51 -7.73
C GLY A 141 -18.65 26.53 -8.67
N ASP A 142 -19.75 27.18 -8.26
CA ASP A 142 -20.42 28.27 -8.98
C ASP A 142 -20.08 29.65 -8.37
#